data_AF-A0A8I2AH64-F1
#
_entry.id   AF-A0A8I2AH64-F1
#
_cell.length_a   1.000
_cell.length_b   1.000
_cell.length_c   1.000
_cell.angle_alpha   90.00
_cell.angle_beta   90.00
_cell.angle_gamma   90.00
#
_symmetry.space_group_name_H-M   'P 1'
#
loop_
_entity.id
_entity.type
_entity.pdbx_description
1 polymer ?
#
loop_
_entity_poly.entity_id
_entity_poly.type
_entity_poly.pdbx_seq_one_letter_code
_entity_poly.pdbx_strand_id
1 'polypeptide(L)'
;MKKIKHPISAASLLLCVIVLISVRLSHPPKNILSYDTFGYYIYLPARHIYHDPGIHNFEWVKEINQKYNNTPTFYQFSEGINGQKVIRFNRGISYLLAPGFYVGHAWAKLSGAPQDGFSKPYQQAIWIWGMIFNLLGFYLLKKILLRYFNDLTTGVTLIVLLLISNLYFFYGYGSDIPHVYLFTLNAALIWFTIHWHHHLKIWDAALIGLTLGMIAISRISEVLIVFIPLLWGVKNKETLKSKFSLFLNKWPHVLVAIIAGIIPLLSQIIYWKSVSGEYLYQTYNDPGSTLDLMNPRFFHTLLSFRKGWLIYAPVMILALWGIYKAFRKKEEWAWAILVYIALDIYVISSFTSLLSYGWRAFLQSYVALVLPMGVFIQWMLSKKPLTIVGWCMILVILGVINIFQAWQINMGIIDGSRMTMKYYVSVFMKKHPPENAKKYLLVQRSATGREDLKETESYFNHVLKFYDFETPNPKLQSHIDSIVSFSGRYCLRLDSTIEFTPGLECTYGDISNRKWVWIRLSARVYPAQPLEGSSVLLVTHAIRNGQAYKYTARKIADTLFHLKPNQWNYVWHDYMTPEPISAEDGIKSYIWNRNKNPVFVDDIRIEVFEPLSSIIE
;
A
#
# COMPACT_ATOMS: atom_id res chain seq x y z
N MET A 1 -33.39 34.81 13.68
CA MET A 1 -32.55 33.60 13.49
C MET A 1 -33.17 32.71 12.41
N LYS A 2 -32.51 32.47 11.27
CA LYS A 2 -33.03 31.53 10.25
C LYS A 2 -33.02 30.10 10.85
N LYS A 3 -34.16 29.40 10.85
CA LYS A 3 -34.22 27.98 11.28
C LYS A 3 -33.22 27.17 10.45
N ILE A 4 -32.32 26.45 11.10
CA ILE A 4 -31.35 25.58 10.43
C ILE A 4 -32.13 24.50 9.68
N LYS A 5 -31.99 24.44 8.35
CA LYS A 5 -32.57 23.39 7.53
C LYS A 5 -31.81 22.08 7.81
N HIS A 6 -32.53 21.03 8.19
CA HIS A 6 -31.96 19.71 8.55
C HIS A 6 -31.03 19.76 9.80
N PRO A 7 -31.58 20.10 10.99
CA PRO A 7 -30.78 20.31 12.19
C PRO A 7 -30.07 19.04 12.69
N ILE A 8 -30.67 17.85 12.53
CA ILE A 8 -30.10 16.60 13.07
C ILE A 8 -28.84 16.23 12.31
N SER A 9 -28.91 16.15 10.97
CA SER A 9 -27.74 15.85 10.15
C SER A 9 -26.66 16.94 10.22
N ALA A 10 -27.04 18.20 10.48
CA ALA A 10 -26.07 19.27 10.76
C ALA A 10 -25.33 19.03 12.08
N ALA A 11 -26.06 18.71 13.15
CA ALA A 11 -25.47 18.38 14.44
C ALA A 11 -24.60 17.12 14.37
N SER A 12 -25.05 16.07 13.67
CA SER A 12 -24.25 14.86 13.43
C SER A 12 -22.95 15.15 12.69
N LEU A 13 -22.99 15.96 11.62
CA LEU A 13 -21.78 16.36 10.90
C LEU A 13 -20.84 17.18 11.80
N LEU A 14 -21.38 18.11 12.59
CA LEU A 14 -20.60 18.91 13.53
C LEU A 14 -19.94 18.02 14.61
N LEU A 15 -20.67 17.03 15.15
CA LEU A 15 -20.11 16.05 16.07
C LEU A 15 -18.96 15.28 15.44
N CYS A 16 -19.14 14.78 14.21
CA CYS A 16 -18.10 14.13 13.44
C CYS A 16 -16.85 15.02 13.28
N VAL A 17 -17.05 16.30 12.96
CA VAL A 17 -15.95 17.29 12.84
C VAL A 17 -15.23 17.46 14.17
N ILE A 18 -15.97 17.69 15.27
CA ILE A 18 -15.40 17.90 16.60
C ILE A 18 -14.58 16.69 17.04
N VAL A 19 -15.11 15.48 16.86
CA VAL A 19 -14.42 14.24 17.22
C VAL A 19 -13.11 14.10 16.42
N LEU A 20 -13.16 14.29 15.09
CA LEU A 20 -11.98 14.17 14.24
C LEU A 20 -10.89 15.19 14.59
N ILE A 21 -11.29 16.45 14.77
CA ILE A 21 -10.36 17.52 15.16
C ILE A 21 -9.77 17.21 16.53
N SER A 22 -10.58 16.77 17.49
CA SER A 22 -10.11 16.44 18.85
C SER A 22 -9.08 15.32 18.84
N VAL A 23 -9.33 14.23 18.09
CA VAL A 23 -8.39 13.10 17.96
C VAL A 23 -7.09 13.55 17.30
N ARG A 24 -7.18 14.31 16.19
CA ARG A 24 -6.00 14.81 15.47
C ARG A 24 -5.16 15.77 16.28
N LEU A 25 -5.78 16.71 17.00
CA LEU A 25 -5.07 17.65 17.87
C LEU A 25 -4.42 16.94 19.05
N SER A 26 -5.03 15.87 19.56
CA SER A 26 -4.47 15.06 20.65
C SER A 26 -3.31 14.16 20.18
N HIS A 27 -3.26 13.84 18.89
CA HIS A 27 -2.25 12.94 18.29
C HIS A 27 -1.70 13.53 16.98
N PRO A 28 -1.00 14.68 17.03
CA PRO A 28 -0.46 15.30 15.83
C PRO A 28 0.61 14.40 15.20
N PRO A 29 0.66 14.27 13.85
CA PRO A 29 1.68 13.48 13.19
C PRO A 29 3.06 14.10 13.40
N LYS A 30 4.08 13.26 13.67
CA LYS A 30 5.46 13.72 13.85
C LYS A 30 6.06 14.29 12.56
N ASN A 31 5.87 13.59 11.44
CA ASN A 31 6.25 14.05 10.10
C ASN A 31 5.19 13.56 9.10
N ILE A 32 4.37 14.48 8.59
CA ILE A 32 3.30 14.15 7.64
C ILE A 32 3.82 13.91 6.22
N LEU A 33 5.00 14.44 5.88
CA LEU A 33 5.63 14.34 4.56
C LEU A 33 6.59 13.15 4.48
N SER A 34 6.26 12.05 5.17
CA SER A 34 7.08 10.85 5.27
C SER A 34 6.54 9.67 4.44
N TYR A 35 7.38 8.66 4.21
CA TYR A 35 7.04 7.40 3.51
C TYR A 35 6.36 7.63 2.15
N ASP A 36 5.18 7.08 1.90
CA ASP A 36 4.47 7.20 0.61
C ASP A 36 4.08 8.66 0.34
N THR A 37 3.72 9.43 1.38
CA THR A 37 3.38 10.84 1.25
C THR A 37 4.56 11.64 0.70
N PHE A 38 5.80 11.29 1.08
CA PHE A 38 6.99 11.93 0.51
C PHE A 38 6.99 11.83 -1.02
N GLY A 39 6.74 10.63 -1.56
CA GLY A 39 6.68 10.39 -3.00
C GLY A 39 5.50 11.08 -3.69
N TYR A 40 4.31 11.07 -3.08
CA TYR A 40 3.15 11.81 -3.61
C TYR A 40 3.36 13.33 -3.59
N TYR A 41 4.11 13.86 -2.62
CA TYR A 41 4.28 15.29 -2.41
C TYR A 41 5.42 15.90 -3.23
N ILE A 42 6.52 15.17 -3.43
CA ILE A 42 7.79 15.72 -3.90
C ILE A 42 7.74 16.43 -5.26
N TYR A 43 6.75 16.11 -6.09
CA TYR A 43 6.48 16.85 -7.34
C TYR A 43 6.33 18.36 -7.16
N LEU A 44 5.76 18.80 -6.04
CA LEU A 44 5.53 20.21 -5.74
C LEU A 44 6.84 20.96 -5.47
N PRO A 45 7.65 20.61 -4.46
CA PRO A 45 8.93 21.27 -4.24
C PRO A 45 9.90 21.08 -5.41
N ALA A 46 9.93 19.90 -6.04
CA ALA A 46 10.78 19.64 -7.21
C ALA A 46 10.51 20.66 -8.33
N ARG A 47 9.25 20.93 -8.65
CA ARG A 47 8.88 21.91 -9.68
C ARG A 47 9.06 23.37 -9.22
N HIS A 48 8.63 23.70 -8.01
CA HIS A 48 8.40 25.10 -7.60
C HIS A 48 9.51 25.71 -6.75
N ILE A 49 10.41 24.89 -6.17
CA ILE A 49 11.50 25.36 -5.30
C ILE A 49 12.85 24.99 -5.91
N TYR A 50 13.02 23.71 -6.27
CA TYR A 50 14.31 23.21 -6.78
C TYR A 50 14.45 23.32 -8.30
N HIS A 51 13.37 23.67 -9.01
CA HIS A 51 13.33 23.77 -10.47
C HIS A 51 13.82 22.50 -11.20
N ASP A 52 13.62 21.34 -10.58
CA ASP A 52 14.08 20.03 -11.05
C ASP A 52 12.93 19.01 -11.06
N PRO A 53 11.93 19.17 -11.95
CA PRO A 53 10.74 18.30 -11.98
C PRO A 53 11.03 16.84 -12.35
N GLY A 54 12.20 16.54 -12.92
CA GLY A 54 12.67 15.19 -13.27
C GLY A 54 13.67 14.61 -12.27
N ILE A 55 14.03 15.35 -11.22
CA ILE A 55 15.02 14.96 -10.21
C ILE A 55 16.32 14.49 -10.87
N HIS A 56 16.94 15.36 -11.66
CA HIS A 56 18.26 15.15 -12.26
C HIS A 56 19.36 15.19 -11.19
N ASN A 57 19.23 16.08 -10.21
CA ASN A 57 20.16 16.16 -9.10
C ASN A 57 19.54 15.49 -7.88
N PHE A 58 19.98 14.27 -7.55
CA PHE A 58 19.45 13.55 -6.40
C PHE A 58 20.00 14.05 -5.04
N GLU A 59 21.03 14.91 -5.02
CA GLU A 59 21.65 15.37 -3.78
C GLU A 59 20.70 16.21 -2.92
N TRP A 60 19.92 17.12 -3.52
CA TRP A 60 18.96 17.92 -2.75
C TRP A 60 17.90 17.05 -2.06
N VAL A 61 17.50 15.93 -2.69
CA VAL A 61 16.56 14.96 -2.09
C VAL A 61 17.21 14.28 -0.89
N LYS A 62 18.49 13.92 -0.99
CA LYS A 62 19.26 13.34 0.12
C LYS A 62 19.42 14.33 1.27
N GLU A 63 19.77 15.58 0.99
CA GLU A 63 19.91 16.64 2.00
C GLU A 63 18.58 16.88 2.74
N ILE A 64 17.47 16.95 2.01
CA ILE A 64 16.13 17.06 2.59
C ILE A 64 15.80 15.85 3.47
N ASN A 65 16.14 14.65 3.01
CA ASN A 65 15.91 13.45 3.81
C ASN A 65 16.82 13.38 5.05
N GLN A 66 18.07 13.85 4.97
CA GLN A 66 18.96 13.96 6.14
C GLN A 66 18.42 14.95 7.17
N LYS A 67 17.87 16.09 6.71
CA LYS A 67 17.34 17.14 7.58
C LYS A 67 16.03 16.76 8.26
N TYR A 68 15.13 16.08 7.56
CA TYR A 68 13.75 15.83 8.03
C TYR A 68 13.39 14.37 8.26
N ASN A 69 14.27 13.43 7.91
CA ASN A 69 14.08 11.99 8.06
C ASN A 69 12.73 11.52 7.47
N ASN A 70 12.47 11.90 6.21
CA ASN A 70 11.19 11.63 5.55
C ASN A 70 11.03 10.14 5.21
N THR A 71 12.14 9.45 4.91
CA THR A 71 12.10 8.04 4.52
C THR A 71 13.37 7.29 4.92
N PRO A 72 13.28 6.03 5.39
CA PRO A 72 14.45 5.22 5.70
C PRO A 72 15.19 4.74 4.44
N THR A 73 14.49 4.59 3.33
CA THR A 73 15.05 4.20 2.02
C THR A 73 14.41 5.04 0.92
N PHE A 74 15.07 5.16 -0.23
CA PHE A 74 14.57 5.96 -1.37
C PHE A 74 13.65 5.15 -2.30
N TYR A 75 12.83 4.23 -1.77
CA TYR A 75 11.95 3.34 -2.55
C TYR A 75 10.88 4.09 -3.38
N GLN A 76 10.68 5.38 -3.09
CA GLN A 76 9.80 6.27 -3.84
C GLN A 76 10.35 6.64 -5.23
N PHE A 77 11.61 6.30 -5.52
CA PHE A 77 12.29 6.63 -6.77
C PHE A 77 12.82 5.38 -7.47
N SER A 78 12.73 5.35 -8.79
CA SER A 78 13.40 4.39 -9.66
C SER A 78 14.31 5.12 -10.65
N GLU A 79 15.22 4.37 -11.28
CA GLU A 79 16.09 4.94 -12.31
C GLU A 79 15.27 5.30 -13.56
N GLY A 80 15.50 6.52 -14.07
CA GLY A 80 14.98 7.01 -15.33
C GLY A 80 16.04 7.04 -16.42
N ILE A 81 15.73 7.73 -17.53
CA ILE A 81 16.69 7.96 -18.60
C ILE A 81 17.62 9.13 -18.25
N ASN A 82 18.83 9.14 -18.82
CA ASN A 82 19.77 10.26 -18.73
C ASN A 82 20.08 10.71 -17.29
N GLY A 83 20.13 9.79 -16.33
CA GLY A 83 20.44 10.07 -14.92
C GLY A 83 19.29 10.66 -14.09
N GLN A 84 18.11 10.83 -14.68
CA GLN A 84 16.91 11.28 -13.97
C GLN A 84 16.36 10.21 -13.02
N LYS A 85 15.55 10.61 -12.04
CA LYS A 85 14.79 9.69 -11.18
C LYS A 85 13.31 9.73 -11.51
N VAL A 86 12.73 8.56 -11.75
CA VAL A 86 11.28 8.42 -11.89
C VAL A 86 10.66 8.29 -10.51
N ILE A 87 9.71 9.17 -10.20
CA ILE A 87 8.92 9.09 -8.97
C ILE A 87 7.88 7.99 -9.14
N ARG A 88 7.87 7.04 -8.21
CA ARG A 88 7.01 5.85 -8.21
C ARG A 88 5.52 6.17 -8.12
N PHE A 89 5.17 7.24 -7.44
CA PHE A 89 3.78 7.64 -7.16
C PHE A 89 3.28 8.63 -8.20
N ASN A 90 2.04 8.52 -8.65
CA ASN A 90 1.51 9.44 -9.67
C ASN A 90 1.15 10.83 -9.09
N ARG A 91 1.09 11.84 -9.97
CA ARG A 91 0.93 13.26 -9.62
C ARG A 91 -0.46 13.68 -9.13
N GLY A 92 -1.47 12.80 -9.22
CA GLY A 92 -2.84 13.15 -8.87
C GLY A 92 -2.98 13.72 -7.46
N ILE A 93 -2.32 13.08 -6.49
CA ILE A 93 -2.31 13.56 -5.11
C ILE A 93 -1.55 14.88 -4.97
N SER A 94 -0.44 15.07 -5.69
CA SER A 94 0.33 16.32 -5.64
C SER A 94 -0.53 17.52 -6.00
N TYR A 95 -1.38 17.39 -7.03
CA TYR A 95 -2.31 18.46 -7.40
C TYR A 95 -3.34 18.75 -6.30
N LEU A 96 -3.83 17.73 -5.61
CA LEU A 96 -4.74 17.90 -4.47
C LEU A 96 -4.04 18.54 -3.27
N LEU A 97 -2.72 18.32 -3.11
CA LEU A 97 -1.91 18.90 -2.04
C LEU A 97 -1.44 20.33 -2.33
N ALA A 98 -1.50 20.78 -3.60
CA ALA A 98 -0.96 22.07 -4.03
C ALA A 98 -1.48 23.28 -3.22
N PRO A 99 -2.78 23.40 -2.87
CA PRO A 99 -3.24 24.53 -2.05
C PRO A 99 -2.56 24.58 -0.68
N GLY A 100 -2.44 23.43 0.01
CA GLY A 100 -1.73 23.34 1.29
C GLY A 100 -0.24 23.66 1.15
N PHE A 101 0.39 23.24 0.05
CA PHE A 101 1.78 23.57 -0.25
C PHE A 101 2.01 25.07 -0.40
N TYR A 102 1.19 25.77 -1.21
CA TYR A 102 1.35 27.21 -1.42
C TYR A 102 1.08 28.03 -0.16
N VAL A 103 0.09 27.63 0.65
CA VAL A 103 -0.14 28.23 1.97
C VAL A 103 1.07 27.99 2.88
N GLY A 104 1.63 26.78 2.88
CA GLY A 104 2.85 26.45 3.61
C GLY A 104 4.06 27.26 3.16
N HIS A 105 4.21 27.49 1.86
CA HIS A 105 5.28 28.30 1.27
C HIS A 105 5.17 29.77 1.72
N ALA A 106 3.98 30.36 1.62
CA ALA A 106 3.72 31.71 2.10
C ALA A 106 3.96 31.82 3.61
N TRP A 107 3.51 30.85 4.39
CA TRP A 107 3.73 30.82 5.84
C TRP A 107 5.21 30.68 6.20
N ALA A 108 5.98 29.84 5.50
CA ALA A 108 7.42 29.74 5.70
C ALA A 108 8.12 31.09 5.47
N LYS A 109 7.75 31.79 4.40
CA LYS A 109 8.24 33.14 4.11
C LYS A 109 7.93 34.14 5.23
N LEU A 110 6.68 34.16 5.72
CA LEU A 110 6.23 35.10 6.76
C LEU A 110 6.83 34.80 8.14
N SER A 111 7.11 33.53 8.45
CA SER A 111 7.66 33.10 9.74
C SER A 111 9.19 33.08 9.80
N GLY A 112 9.88 33.35 8.68
CA GLY A 112 11.33 33.20 8.56
C GLY A 112 11.81 31.74 8.56
N ALA A 113 10.90 30.78 8.48
CA ALA A 113 11.25 29.36 8.39
C ALA A 113 11.86 29.03 7.01
N PRO A 114 12.67 27.95 6.90
CA PRO A 114 13.23 27.54 5.62
C PRO A 114 12.15 27.33 4.55
N GLN A 115 12.29 27.98 3.40
CA GLN A 115 11.41 27.83 2.24
C GLN A 115 11.83 26.63 1.36
N ASP A 116 12.08 25.49 1.99
CA ASP A 116 12.65 24.29 1.35
C ASP A 116 11.60 23.25 0.92
N GLY A 117 10.32 23.52 1.19
CA GLY A 117 9.21 22.61 0.88
C GLY A 117 8.90 21.61 1.99
N PHE A 118 9.70 21.51 3.05
CA PHE A 118 9.57 20.43 4.05
C PHE A 118 9.58 20.93 5.50
N SER A 119 9.95 22.18 5.72
CA SER A 119 9.91 22.80 7.04
C SER A 119 8.52 22.79 7.68
N LYS A 120 8.47 23.03 9.00
CA LYS A 120 7.26 22.91 9.83
C LYS A 120 6.02 23.63 9.25
N PRO A 121 6.10 24.84 8.68
CA PRO A 121 4.96 25.49 8.03
C PRO A 121 4.33 24.68 6.89
N TYR A 122 5.13 23.98 6.06
CA TYR A 122 4.59 23.11 5.00
C TYR A 122 3.86 21.92 5.59
N GLN A 123 4.46 21.25 6.58
CA GLN A 123 3.85 20.10 7.23
C GLN A 123 2.52 20.47 7.91
N GLN A 124 2.47 21.60 8.61
CA GLN A 124 1.26 22.09 9.26
C GLN A 124 0.19 22.51 8.26
N ALA A 125 0.56 23.23 7.19
CA ALA A 125 -0.38 23.64 6.16
C ALA A 125 -0.98 22.44 5.42
N ILE A 126 -0.17 21.43 5.07
CA ILE A 126 -0.65 20.19 4.44
C ILE A 126 -1.57 19.41 5.39
N TRP A 127 -1.23 19.34 6.68
CA TRP A 127 -2.06 18.66 7.68
C TRP A 127 -3.43 19.31 7.85
N ILE A 128 -3.47 20.65 7.97
CA ILE A 128 -4.71 21.43 8.08
C ILE A 128 -5.51 21.32 6.78
N TRP A 129 -4.86 21.46 5.63
CA TRP A 129 -5.49 21.32 4.32
C TRP A 129 -6.15 19.95 4.15
N GLY A 130 -5.47 18.88 4.56
CA GLY A 130 -6.05 17.54 4.58
C GLY A 130 -7.32 17.46 5.43
N MET A 131 -7.37 18.11 6.60
CA MET A 131 -8.61 18.15 7.40
C MET A 131 -9.73 18.87 6.66
N ILE A 132 -9.46 20.04 6.08
CA ILE A 132 -10.47 20.81 5.32
C ILE A 132 -11.01 19.98 4.15
N PHE A 133 -10.13 19.33 3.40
CA PHE A 133 -10.49 18.49 2.27
C PHE A 133 -11.32 17.26 2.67
N ASN A 134 -11.05 16.70 3.85
CA ASN A 134 -11.83 15.59 4.42
C ASN A 134 -13.24 16.02 4.81
N LEU A 135 -13.36 17.20 5.44
CA LEU A 135 -14.66 17.76 5.83
C LEU A 135 -15.53 18.05 4.61
N LEU A 136 -14.94 18.46 3.49
CA LEU A 136 -15.65 18.60 2.22
C LEU A 136 -16.27 17.27 1.76
N GLY A 137 -15.55 16.16 1.89
CA GLY A 137 -16.07 14.81 1.59
C GLY A 137 -17.31 14.48 2.42
N PHE A 138 -17.26 14.66 3.74
CA PHE A 138 -18.42 14.41 4.62
C PHE A 138 -19.59 15.37 4.36
N TYR A 139 -19.31 16.61 4.03
CA TYR A 139 -20.34 17.57 3.62
C TYR A 139 -21.06 17.13 2.34
N LEU A 140 -20.31 16.64 1.34
CA LEU A 140 -20.89 16.07 0.12
C LEU A 140 -21.72 14.81 0.42
N LEU A 141 -21.25 13.93 1.30
CA LEU A 141 -22.03 12.76 1.74
C LEU A 141 -23.35 13.15 2.39
N LYS A 142 -23.35 14.16 3.26
CA LYS A 142 -24.59 14.71 3.85
C LYS A 142 -25.55 15.14 2.74
N LYS A 143 -25.07 15.86 1.73
CA LYS A 143 -25.91 16.32 0.61
C LYS A 143 -26.46 15.15 -0.22
N ILE A 144 -25.64 14.13 -0.49
CA ILE A 144 -26.04 12.92 -1.19
C ILE A 144 -27.15 12.20 -0.40
N LEU A 145 -26.94 11.96 0.89
CA LEU A 145 -27.91 11.26 1.75
C LEU A 145 -29.25 12.00 1.88
N LEU A 146 -29.23 13.32 2.07
CA LEU A 146 -30.45 14.14 2.19
C LEU A 146 -31.33 14.11 0.93
N ARG A 147 -30.80 13.63 -0.19
CA ARG A 147 -31.57 13.47 -1.43
C ARG A 147 -32.41 12.19 -1.45
N TYR A 148 -32.02 11.18 -0.69
CA TYR A 148 -32.69 9.87 -0.65
C TYR A 148 -33.32 9.57 0.71
N PHE A 149 -32.90 10.26 1.77
CA PHE A 149 -33.30 9.98 3.14
C PHE A 149 -33.67 11.24 3.92
N ASN A 150 -34.46 11.05 4.97
CA ASN A 150 -34.80 12.14 5.89
C ASN A 150 -33.60 12.57 6.75
N ASP A 151 -33.77 13.67 7.47
CA ASP A 151 -32.71 14.30 8.29
C ASP A 151 -32.14 13.35 9.36
N LEU A 152 -33.01 12.62 10.05
CA LEU A 152 -32.61 11.66 11.09
C LEU A 152 -31.78 10.50 10.52
N THR A 153 -32.27 9.86 9.46
CA THR A 153 -31.58 8.75 8.80
C THR A 153 -30.21 9.20 8.31
N THR A 154 -30.14 10.41 7.73
CA THR A 154 -28.88 11.00 7.26
C THR A 154 -27.91 11.20 8.41
N GLY A 155 -28.35 11.83 9.51
CA GLY A 155 -27.50 12.09 10.67
C GLY A 155 -26.94 10.81 11.29
N VAL A 156 -27.79 9.81 11.50
CA VAL A 156 -27.38 8.50 12.03
C VAL A 156 -26.42 7.78 11.08
N THR A 157 -26.68 7.81 9.77
CA THR A 157 -25.80 7.18 8.76
C THR A 157 -24.40 7.79 8.77
N LEU A 158 -24.29 9.12 8.87
CA LEU A 158 -22.99 9.80 8.96
C LEU A 158 -22.21 9.40 10.21
N ILE A 159 -22.88 9.32 11.37
CA ILE A 159 -22.28 8.89 12.64
C ILE A 159 -21.79 7.44 12.54
N VAL A 160 -22.65 6.54 12.04
CA VAL A 160 -22.32 5.11 11.88
C VAL A 160 -21.13 4.94 10.94
N LEU A 161 -21.13 5.64 9.80
CA LEU A 161 -20.06 5.53 8.83
C LEU A 161 -18.72 6.00 9.43
N LEU A 162 -18.69 7.15 10.09
CA LEU A 162 -17.44 7.68 10.62
C LEU A 162 -16.96 6.95 11.89
N LEU A 163 -17.81 6.85 12.91
CA LEU A 163 -17.39 6.45 14.26
C LEU A 163 -17.38 4.94 14.48
N ILE A 164 -18.13 4.18 13.67
CA ILE A 164 -18.31 2.73 13.85
C ILE A 164 -17.54 1.93 12.79
N SER A 165 -16.95 2.62 11.80
CA SER A 165 -16.05 2.01 10.82
C SER A 165 -14.60 2.41 11.07
N ASN A 166 -13.68 1.71 10.40
CA ASN A 166 -12.26 2.04 10.40
C ASN A 166 -11.93 3.46 9.86
N LEU A 167 -12.88 4.21 9.28
CA LEU A 167 -12.70 5.63 8.97
C LEU A 167 -12.29 6.44 10.21
N TYR A 168 -12.79 6.10 11.40
CA TYR A 168 -12.40 6.79 12.64
C TYR A 168 -10.88 6.75 12.84
N PHE A 169 -10.26 5.59 12.64
CA PHE A 169 -8.81 5.44 12.71
C PHE A 169 -8.11 6.26 11.62
N PHE A 170 -8.49 6.09 10.35
CA PHE A 170 -7.76 6.69 9.23
C PHE A 170 -7.92 8.21 9.13
N TYR A 171 -9.06 8.75 9.56
CA TYR A 171 -9.30 10.19 9.58
C TYR A 171 -8.86 10.83 10.90
N GLY A 172 -8.90 10.09 12.02
CA GLY A 172 -8.52 10.57 13.34
C GLY A 172 -7.02 10.43 13.62
N TYR A 173 -6.51 9.21 13.72
CA TYR A 173 -5.12 8.91 14.03
C TYR A 173 -4.22 8.92 12.79
N GLY A 174 -4.73 8.41 11.68
CA GLY A 174 -3.97 8.22 10.45
C GLY A 174 -3.78 9.49 9.61
N SER A 175 -2.79 9.41 8.73
CA SER A 175 -2.54 10.35 7.64
C SER A 175 -2.44 9.57 6.32
N ASP A 176 -3.46 8.76 6.02
CA ASP A 176 -3.40 7.69 5.00
C ASP A 176 -3.68 8.21 3.58
N ILE A 177 -2.69 8.93 3.05
CA ILE A 177 -2.62 9.31 1.64
C ILE A 177 -2.28 8.05 0.83
N PRO A 178 -3.00 7.76 -0.27
CA PRO A 178 -3.94 8.61 -1.01
C PRO A 178 -5.42 8.48 -0.63
N HIS A 179 -5.80 7.47 0.17
CA HIS A 179 -7.18 6.98 0.30
C HIS A 179 -8.17 8.02 0.80
N VAL A 180 -7.72 8.85 1.74
CA VAL A 180 -8.55 9.89 2.34
C VAL A 180 -8.91 10.98 1.31
N TYR A 181 -8.00 11.34 0.41
CA TYR A 181 -8.30 12.30 -0.68
C TYR A 181 -9.19 11.69 -1.76
N LEU A 182 -8.95 10.41 -2.09
CA LEU A 182 -9.78 9.66 -3.03
C LEU A 182 -11.22 9.52 -2.54
N PHE A 183 -11.45 9.37 -1.23
CA PHE A 183 -12.79 9.39 -0.66
C PHE A 183 -13.54 10.70 -1.00
N THR A 184 -12.91 11.86 -0.82
CA THR A 184 -13.56 13.14 -1.18
C THR A 184 -13.79 13.25 -2.69
N LEU A 185 -12.86 12.79 -3.53
CA LEU A 185 -13.07 12.77 -4.99
C LEU A 185 -14.21 11.82 -5.39
N ASN A 186 -14.32 10.65 -4.76
CA ASN A 186 -15.41 9.72 -4.98
C ASN A 186 -16.76 10.36 -4.56
N ALA A 187 -16.80 11.08 -3.44
CA ALA A 187 -17.98 11.82 -3.02
C ALA A 187 -18.38 12.91 -4.02
N ALA A 188 -17.40 13.65 -4.55
CA ALA A 188 -17.63 14.66 -5.59
C ALA A 188 -18.16 14.02 -6.87
N LEU A 189 -17.57 12.91 -7.32
CA LEU A 189 -18.02 12.19 -8.51
C LEU A 189 -19.46 11.70 -8.39
N ILE A 190 -19.83 11.08 -7.26
CA ILE A 190 -21.21 10.65 -7.01
C ILE A 190 -22.14 11.86 -6.98
N TRP A 191 -21.76 12.94 -6.31
CA TRP A 191 -22.56 14.17 -6.27
C TRP A 191 -22.81 14.76 -7.66
N PHE A 192 -21.76 14.92 -8.48
CA PHE A 192 -21.90 15.43 -9.85
C PHE A 192 -22.66 14.46 -10.76
N THR A 193 -22.52 13.14 -10.55
CA THR A 193 -23.33 12.13 -11.23
C THR A 193 -24.81 12.35 -10.94
N ILE A 194 -25.19 12.49 -9.67
CA ILE A 194 -26.58 12.69 -9.24
C ILE A 194 -27.12 14.05 -9.75
N HIS A 195 -26.28 15.08 -9.80
CA HIS A 195 -26.67 16.39 -10.32
C HIS A 195 -26.87 16.37 -11.85
N TRP A 196 -25.95 15.74 -12.59
CA TRP A 196 -26.03 15.60 -14.05
C TRP A 196 -27.27 14.83 -14.48
N HIS A 197 -27.61 13.72 -13.81
CA HIS A 197 -28.79 12.92 -14.16
C HIS A 197 -30.11 13.66 -13.97
N HIS A 198 -30.13 14.70 -13.14
CA HIS A 198 -31.34 15.44 -12.82
C HIS A 198 -31.49 16.73 -13.61
N HIS A 199 -30.37 17.40 -13.91
CA HIS A 199 -30.38 18.70 -14.58
C HIS A 199 -29.80 18.67 -16.00
N LEU A 200 -29.11 17.58 -16.37
CA LEU A 200 -28.45 17.38 -17.67
C LEU A 200 -27.60 18.60 -18.09
N LYS A 201 -26.82 19.19 -17.16
CA LYS A 201 -25.95 20.34 -17.46
C LYS A 201 -24.59 19.87 -17.97
N ILE A 202 -24.06 20.51 -19.00
CA ILE A 202 -22.76 20.13 -19.59
C ILE A 202 -21.59 20.33 -18.63
N TRP A 203 -21.68 21.32 -17.74
CA TRP A 203 -20.70 21.56 -16.69
C TRP A 203 -20.58 20.40 -15.70
N ASP A 204 -21.69 19.73 -15.36
CA ASP A 204 -21.61 18.54 -14.50
C ASP A 204 -20.88 17.39 -15.20
N ALA A 205 -21.06 17.25 -16.51
CA ALA A 205 -20.32 16.26 -17.30
C ALA A 205 -18.82 16.56 -17.32
N ALA A 206 -18.44 17.85 -17.48
CA ALA A 206 -17.05 18.29 -17.36
C ALA A 206 -16.47 17.97 -15.97
N LEU A 207 -17.22 18.23 -14.90
CA LEU A 207 -16.81 17.95 -13.53
C LEU A 207 -16.70 16.44 -13.24
N ILE A 208 -17.61 15.62 -13.78
CA ILE A 208 -17.50 14.15 -13.74
C ILE A 208 -16.21 13.71 -14.41
N GLY A 209 -15.95 14.19 -15.63
CA GLY A 209 -14.75 13.90 -16.40
C GLY A 209 -13.46 14.27 -15.67
N LEU A 210 -13.36 15.52 -15.23
CA LEU A 210 -12.20 16.04 -14.49
C LEU A 210 -11.96 15.23 -13.20
N THR A 211 -13.02 14.92 -12.45
CA THR A 211 -12.92 14.14 -11.22
C THR A 211 -12.44 12.71 -11.50
N LEU A 212 -12.98 12.05 -12.54
CA LEU A 212 -12.51 10.72 -12.98
C LEU A 212 -11.04 10.73 -13.41
N GLY A 213 -10.63 11.74 -14.19
CA GLY A 213 -9.22 11.92 -14.57
C GLY A 213 -8.32 12.05 -13.36
N MET A 214 -8.71 12.88 -12.38
CA MET A 214 -8.00 13.06 -11.11
C MET A 214 -7.93 11.79 -10.27
N ILE A 215 -9.01 11.02 -10.20
CA ILE A 215 -9.03 9.71 -9.52
C ILE A 215 -8.03 8.76 -10.20
N ALA A 216 -8.09 8.64 -11.54
CA ALA A 216 -7.22 7.76 -12.31
C ALA A 216 -5.72 8.09 -12.14
N ILE A 217 -5.34 9.37 -12.19
CA ILE A 217 -3.93 9.76 -11.94
C ILE A 217 -3.54 9.77 -10.47
N SER A 218 -4.48 9.67 -9.53
CA SER A 218 -4.14 9.48 -8.11
C SER A 218 -3.87 8.01 -7.82
N ARG A 219 -4.73 7.12 -8.35
CA ARG A 219 -4.59 5.67 -8.32
C ARG A 219 -5.38 5.05 -9.47
N ILE A 220 -4.69 4.35 -10.38
CA ILE A 220 -5.31 3.74 -11.57
C ILE A 220 -6.36 2.69 -11.18
N SER A 221 -6.14 1.94 -10.09
CA SER A 221 -7.09 0.92 -9.59
C SER A 221 -8.48 1.50 -9.28
N GLU A 222 -8.56 2.79 -8.95
CA GLU A 222 -9.81 3.44 -8.54
C GLU A 222 -10.68 3.88 -9.70
N VAL A 223 -10.19 3.77 -10.94
CA VAL A 223 -10.96 4.17 -12.13
C VAL A 223 -12.25 3.35 -12.29
N LEU A 224 -12.36 2.20 -11.62
CA LEU A 224 -13.57 1.38 -11.56
C LEU A 224 -14.81 2.16 -11.10
N ILE A 225 -14.65 3.25 -10.36
CA ILE A 225 -15.79 4.10 -9.98
C ILE A 225 -16.49 4.74 -11.19
N VAL A 226 -15.89 4.71 -12.39
CA VAL A 226 -16.55 5.11 -13.65
C VAL A 226 -17.86 4.36 -13.89
N PHE A 227 -18.01 3.15 -13.37
CA PHE A 227 -19.27 2.40 -13.46
C PHE A 227 -20.43 3.11 -12.74
N ILE A 228 -20.15 4.00 -11.79
CA ILE A 228 -21.18 4.80 -11.12
C ILE A 228 -21.94 5.69 -12.11
N PRO A 229 -21.32 6.69 -12.79
CA PRO A 229 -22.03 7.49 -13.78
C PRO A 229 -22.54 6.69 -14.97
N LEU A 230 -21.84 5.62 -15.38
CA LEU A 230 -22.23 4.79 -16.53
C LEU A 230 -23.50 3.96 -16.27
N LEU A 231 -23.73 3.52 -15.03
CA LEU A 231 -24.86 2.66 -14.68
C LEU A 231 -25.91 3.36 -13.78
N TRP A 232 -25.71 4.64 -13.42
CA TRP A 232 -26.70 5.40 -12.68
C TRP A 232 -28.04 5.47 -13.44
N GLY A 233 -29.14 5.11 -12.78
CA GLY A 233 -30.48 5.03 -13.36
C GLY A 233 -30.82 3.67 -13.98
N VAL A 234 -29.87 2.75 -14.11
CA VAL A 234 -30.12 1.41 -14.67
C VAL A 234 -30.77 0.52 -13.61
N LYS A 235 -31.89 -0.12 -13.98
CA LYS A 235 -32.69 -1.01 -13.12
C LYS A 235 -32.88 -2.40 -13.74
N ASN A 236 -32.85 -2.49 -15.06
CA ASN A 236 -33.14 -3.68 -15.87
C ASN A 236 -32.59 -3.50 -17.30
N LYS A 237 -32.78 -4.50 -18.18
CA LYS A 237 -32.32 -4.45 -19.58
C LYS A 237 -32.90 -3.28 -20.38
N GLU A 238 -34.15 -2.89 -20.11
CA GLU A 238 -34.81 -1.77 -20.82
C GLU A 238 -34.17 -0.43 -20.47
N THR A 239 -34.04 -0.14 -19.17
CA THR A 239 -33.38 1.07 -18.69
C THR A 239 -31.89 1.13 -19.09
N LEU A 240 -31.22 -0.01 -19.27
CA LEU A 240 -29.87 -0.05 -19.84
C LEU A 240 -29.86 0.41 -21.31
N LYS A 241 -30.83 -0.01 -22.13
CA LYS A 241 -31.00 0.50 -23.50
C LYS A 241 -31.30 2.00 -23.50
N SER A 242 -32.20 2.46 -22.63
CA SER A 242 -32.52 3.89 -22.48
C SER A 242 -31.29 4.70 -22.04
N LYS A 243 -30.45 4.13 -21.18
CA LYS A 243 -29.19 4.74 -20.74
C LYS A 243 -28.20 4.91 -21.88
N PHE A 244 -28.06 3.90 -22.73
CA PHE A 244 -27.24 4.00 -23.93
C PHE A 244 -27.77 5.07 -24.89
N SER A 245 -29.08 5.09 -25.12
CA SER A 245 -29.73 6.16 -25.92
C SER A 245 -29.51 7.55 -25.32
N LEU A 246 -29.56 7.71 -23.99
CA LEU A 246 -29.26 8.97 -23.32
C LEU A 246 -27.85 9.47 -23.64
N PHE A 247 -26.84 8.58 -23.61
CA PHE A 247 -25.46 8.96 -23.94
C PHE A 247 -25.29 9.31 -25.41
N LEU A 248 -25.97 8.63 -26.33
CA LEU A 248 -25.97 9.01 -27.74
C LEU A 248 -26.63 10.38 -27.96
N ASN A 249 -27.78 10.61 -27.35
CA ASN A 249 -28.52 11.88 -27.45
C ASN A 249 -27.77 13.04 -26.79
N LYS A 250 -26.96 12.76 -25.76
CA LYS A 250 -26.13 13.72 -25.03
C LYS A 250 -24.64 13.52 -25.32
N TRP A 251 -24.28 13.11 -26.54
CA TRP A 251 -22.89 12.90 -26.92
C TRP A 251 -21.96 14.11 -26.67
N PRO A 252 -22.39 15.39 -26.76
CA PRO A 252 -21.50 16.50 -26.42
C PRO A 252 -21.11 16.51 -24.94
N HIS A 253 -22.00 16.06 -24.05
CA HIS A 253 -21.68 15.92 -22.63
C HIS A 253 -20.65 14.82 -22.40
N VAL A 254 -20.80 13.69 -23.10
CA VAL A 254 -19.83 12.58 -23.04
C VAL A 254 -18.47 13.04 -23.55
N LEU A 255 -18.43 13.75 -24.68
CA LEU A 255 -17.19 14.30 -25.24
C LEU A 255 -16.53 15.29 -24.27
N VAL A 256 -17.30 16.21 -23.68
CA VAL A 256 -16.77 17.16 -22.69
C VAL A 256 -16.24 16.45 -21.45
N ALA A 257 -16.92 15.40 -20.98
CA ALA A 257 -16.41 14.58 -19.87
C ALA A 257 -15.10 13.88 -20.23
N ILE A 258 -14.99 13.31 -21.43
CA ILE A 258 -13.76 12.67 -21.92
C ILE A 258 -12.62 13.70 -21.99
N ILE A 259 -12.83 14.85 -22.64
CA ILE A 259 -11.82 15.90 -22.75
C ILE A 259 -11.37 16.38 -21.36
N ALA A 260 -12.32 16.63 -20.46
CA ALA A 260 -11.99 17.08 -19.11
C ALA A 260 -11.20 16.03 -18.30
N GLY A 261 -11.49 14.74 -18.49
CA GLY A 261 -10.74 13.64 -17.85
C GLY A 261 -9.37 13.39 -18.46
N ILE A 262 -9.20 13.66 -19.75
CA ILE A 262 -7.91 13.56 -20.45
C ILE A 262 -6.91 14.60 -19.93
N ILE A 263 -7.34 15.78 -19.49
CA ILE A 263 -6.42 16.84 -19.03
C ILE A 263 -5.50 16.36 -17.88
N PRO A 264 -6.00 15.81 -16.76
CA PRO A 264 -5.15 15.21 -15.73
C PRO A 264 -4.27 14.07 -16.26
N LEU A 265 -4.82 13.17 -17.08
CA LEU A 265 -4.13 12.01 -17.63
C LEU A 265 -2.93 12.41 -18.50
N LEU A 266 -3.13 13.37 -19.41
CA LEU A 266 -2.08 13.91 -20.27
C LEU A 266 -0.94 14.47 -19.46
N SER A 267 -1.24 15.12 -18.32
CA SER A 267 -0.18 15.53 -17.43
C SER A 267 0.65 14.31 -17.05
N GLN A 268 0.10 13.26 -16.42
CA GLN A 268 0.90 12.10 -15.99
C GLN A 268 1.70 11.46 -17.14
N ILE A 269 1.10 11.33 -18.33
CA ILE A 269 1.76 10.78 -19.52
C ILE A 269 2.96 11.63 -19.96
N ILE A 270 2.81 12.96 -20.01
CA ILE A 270 3.92 13.88 -20.35
C ILE A 270 5.08 13.71 -19.36
N TYR A 271 4.77 13.53 -18.07
CA TYR A 271 5.82 13.29 -17.08
C TYR A 271 6.56 12.01 -17.34
N TRP A 272 5.86 10.87 -17.49
CA TRP A 272 6.52 9.60 -17.81
C TRP A 272 7.37 9.73 -19.07
N LYS A 273 6.83 10.33 -20.13
CA LYS A 273 7.59 10.52 -21.37
C LYS A 273 8.86 11.32 -21.15
N SER A 274 8.82 12.34 -20.30
CA SER A 274 9.99 13.17 -20.00
C SER A 274 11.05 12.47 -19.14
N VAL A 275 10.66 11.55 -18.25
CA VAL A 275 11.59 10.94 -17.27
C VAL A 275 11.99 9.50 -17.52
N SER A 276 11.16 8.73 -18.21
CA SER A 276 11.46 7.33 -18.57
C SER A 276 11.59 7.13 -20.08
N GLY A 277 11.19 8.13 -20.89
CA GLY A 277 11.12 7.98 -22.35
C GLY A 277 9.88 7.21 -22.83
N GLU A 278 9.08 6.65 -21.93
CA GLU A 278 7.89 5.84 -22.21
C GLU A 278 6.60 6.62 -21.92
N TYR A 279 5.55 6.40 -22.71
CA TYR A 279 4.24 7.02 -22.46
C TYR A 279 3.45 6.37 -21.32
N LEU A 280 3.76 5.12 -21.02
CA LEU A 280 3.21 4.34 -19.91
C LEU A 280 4.39 3.66 -19.23
N TYR A 281 4.73 4.10 -18.01
CA TYR A 281 5.85 3.55 -17.27
C TYR A 281 5.34 2.65 -16.13
N GLN A 282 5.86 1.43 -16.05
CA GLN A 282 5.53 0.51 -14.97
C GLN A 282 6.26 0.93 -13.68
N THR A 283 5.59 1.71 -12.83
CA THR A 283 6.15 2.17 -11.55
C THR A 283 6.23 1.09 -10.46
N TYR A 284 5.50 -0.02 -10.62
CA TYR A 284 5.51 -1.16 -9.70
C TYR A 284 6.25 -2.34 -10.35
N ASN A 285 7.53 -2.44 -10.04
CA ASN A 285 8.40 -3.54 -10.45
C ASN A 285 8.80 -4.45 -9.27
N ASP A 286 8.28 -4.20 -8.06
CA ASP A 286 8.48 -5.09 -6.92
C ASP A 286 7.56 -6.31 -7.05
N PRO A 287 8.10 -7.53 -7.22
CA PRO A 287 7.22 -8.65 -7.59
C PRO A 287 6.33 -9.14 -6.43
N GLY A 288 6.53 -8.59 -5.23
CA GLY A 288 5.65 -8.77 -4.07
C GLY A 288 4.33 -7.97 -4.13
N SER A 289 4.19 -6.96 -4.99
CA SER A 289 2.98 -6.13 -5.15
C SER A 289 2.37 -6.23 -6.55
N THR A 290 2.36 -7.44 -7.09
CA THR A 290 1.80 -7.77 -8.40
C THR A 290 0.28 -7.93 -8.35
N LEU A 291 -0.36 -7.71 -9.51
CA LEU A 291 -1.79 -7.94 -9.70
C LEU A 291 -1.97 -9.30 -10.40
N ASP A 292 -2.60 -10.25 -9.71
CA ASP A 292 -2.98 -11.56 -10.25
C ASP A 292 -4.52 -11.68 -10.28
N LEU A 293 -5.08 -11.37 -11.46
CA LEU A 293 -6.53 -11.43 -11.69
C LEU A 293 -7.08 -12.87 -11.68
N MET A 294 -6.21 -13.88 -11.89
CA MET A 294 -6.65 -15.28 -11.97
C MET A 294 -6.75 -15.94 -10.59
N ASN A 295 -6.03 -15.43 -9.59
CA ASN A 295 -6.04 -15.97 -8.23
C ASN A 295 -6.48 -14.95 -7.16
N PRO A 296 -7.73 -14.43 -7.22
CA PRO A 296 -8.24 -13.51 -6.22
C PRO A 296 -8.42 -14.19 -4.86
N ARG A 297 -7.91 -13.58 -3.79
CA ARG A 297 -7.89 -14.13 -2.43
C ARG A 297 -9.02 -13.59 -1.54
N PHE A 298 -10.27 -13.71 -1.99
CA PHE A 298 -11.45 -13.10 -1.34
C PHE A 298 -11.56 -13.37 0.17
N PHE A 299 -11.37 -14.62 0.61
CA PHE A 299 -11.45 -14.93 2.06
C PHE A 299 -10.37 -14.21 2.85
N HIS A 300 -9.16 -14.13 2.29
CA HIS A 300 -8.07 -13.40 2.91
C HIS A 300 -8.37 -11.88 2.95
N THR A 301 -8.98 -11.35 1.89
CA THR A 301 -9.46 -9.96 1.78
C THR A 301 -10.53 -9.58 2.79
N LEU A 302 -11.56 -10.40 2.92
CA LEU A 302 -12.77 -10.03 3.60
C LEU A 302 -12.75 -10.46 5.07
N LEU A 303 -12.18 -11.63 5.37
CA LEU A 303 -12.40 -12.33 6.64
C LEU A 303 -11.10 -12.74 7.38
N SER A 304 -9.91 -12.44 6.85
CA SER A 304 -8.66 -12.77 7.54
C SER A 304 -8.47 -11.95 8.82
N PHE A 305 -8.05 -12.58 9.92
CA PHE A 305 -7.60 -11.87 11.12
C PHE A 305 -6.31 -11.08 10.92
N ARG A 306 -5.56 -11.34 9.84
CA ARG A 306 -4.42 -10.50 9.50
C ARG A 306 -4.93 -9.08 9.28
N LYS A 307 -5.79 -8.91 8.26
CA LYS A 307 -6.16 -7.58 7.74
C LYS A 307 -7.56 -7.49 7.08
N GLY A 308 -8.40 -8.50 7.28
CA GLY A 308 -9.69 -8.66 6.60
C GLY A 308 -10.64 -7.49 6.81
N TRP A 309 -11.23 -6.99 5.73
CA TRP A 309 -12.07 -5.80 5.75
C TRP A 309 -13.24 -5.91 6.75
N LEU A 310 -13.98 -7.03 6.75
CA LEU A 310 -15.17 -7.21 7.60
C LEU A 310 -14.83 -7.61 9.04
N ILE A 311 -13.58 -8.03 9.31
CA ILE A 311 -13.10 -8.24 10.69
C ILE A 311 -12.87 -6.90 11.39
N TYR A 312 -12.26 -5.95 10.69
CA TYR A 312 -11.88 -4.65 11.25
C TYR A 312 -12.91 -3.52 10.98
N ALA A 313 -13.89 -3.77 10.12
CA ALA A 313 -15.05 -2.89 9.88
C ALA A 313 -16.36 -3.71 9.75
N PRO A 314 -16.76 -4.48 10.77
CA PRO A 314 -17.93 -5.37 10.72
C PRO A 314 -19.26 -4.64 10.43
N VAL A 315 -19.34 -3.35 10.75
CA VAL A 315 -20.51 -2.52 10.42
C VAL A 315 -20.81 -2.49 8.91
N MET A 316 -19.80 -2.69 8.05
CA MET A 316 -19.99 -2.72 6.60
C MET A 316 -20.86 -3.89 6.11
N ILE A 317 -21.03 -4.94 6.92
CA ILE A 317 -22.00 -6.01 6.65
C ILE A 317 -23.43 -5.44 6.50
N LEU A 318 -23.76 -4.41 7.30
CA LEU A 318 -25.06 -3.74 7.25
C LEU A 318 -25.24 -2.94 5.95
N ALA A 319 -24.16 -2.34 5.43
CA ALA A 319 -24.18 -1.70 4.12
C ALA A 319 -24.36 -2.73 2.99
N LEU A 320 -23.67 -3.88 3.05
CA LEU A 320 -23.83 -4.95 2.05
C LEU A 320 -25.27 -5.49 2.04
N TRP A 321 -25.90 -5.65 3.20
CA TRP A 321 -27.32 -5.95 3.30
C TRP A 321 -28.20 -4.85 2.67
N GLY A 322 -27.82 -3.58 2.86
CA GLY A 322 -28.47 -2.43 2.24
C GLY A 322 -28.48 -2.49 0.71
N ILE A 323 -27.41 -3.01 0.09
CA ILE A 323 -27.32 -3.20 -1.36
C ILE A 323 -28.38 -4.21 -1.81
N TYR A 324 -28.49 -5.35 -1.13
CA TYR A 324 -29.51 -6.35 -1.40
C TYR A 324 -30.92 -5.74 -1.35
N LYS A 325 -31.21 -4.94 -0.32
CA LYS A 325 -32.54 -4.32 -0.18
C LYS A 325 -32.80 -3.26 -1.26
N ALA A 326 -31.80 -2.44 -1.60
CA ALA A 326 -31.89 -1.44 -2.66
C ALA A 326 -32.15 -2.07 -4.03
N PHE A 327 -31.49 -3.20 -4.31
CA PHE A 327 -31.71 -3.97 -5.53
C PHE A 327 -33.15 -4.49 -5.63
N ARG A 328 -33.67 -5.05 -4.53
CA ARG A 328 -35.08 -5.50 -4.45
C ARG A 328 -36.08 -4.37 -4.64
N LYS A 329 -35.74 -3.15 -4.18
CA LYS A 329 -36.55 -1.94 -4.34
C LYS A 329 -36.38 -1.26 -5.71
N LYS A 330 -35.47 -1.74 -6.56
CA LYS A 330 -35.12 -1.12 -7.85
C LYS A 330 -34.72 0.36 -7.69
N GLU A 331 -33.94 0.66 -6.66
CA GLU A 331 -33.33 1.99 -6.49
C GLU A 331 -32.47 2.32 -7.71
N GLU A 332 -32.48 3.58 -8.15
CA GLU A 332 -31.80 4.02 -9.37
C GLU A 332 -30.28 3.85 -9.34
N TRP A 333 -29.70 3.80 -8.15
CA TRP A 333 -28.26 3.69 -7.92
C TRP A 333 -27.80 2.26 -7.58
N ALA A 334 -28.74 1.31 -7.40
CA ALA A 334 -28.43 -0.01 -6.86
C ALA A 334 -27.47 -0.80 -7.76
N TRP A 335 -27.72 -0.86 -9.06
CA TRP A 335 -26.85 -1.56 -10.02
C TRP A 335 -25.48 -0.92 -10.12
N ALA A 336 -25.44 0.41 -10.16
CA ALA A 336 -24.20 1.17 -10.24
C ALA A 336 -23.26 0.85 -9.06
N ILE A 337 -23.80 0.92 -7.83
CA ILE A 337 -23.05 0.61 -6.61
C ILE A 337 -22.69 -0.88 -6.54
N LEU A 338 -23.61 -1.79 -6.88
CA LEU A 338 -23.34 -3.23 -6.86
C LEU A 338 -22.18 -3.60 -7.79
N VAL A 339 -22.20 -3.13 -9.04
CA VAL A 339 -21.15 -3.42 -10.02
C VAL A 339 -19.82 -2.81 -9.58
N TYR A 340 -19.81 -1.56 -9.12
CA TYR A 340 -18.61 -0.93 -8.61
C TYR A 340 -18.00 -1.72 -7.43
N ILE A 341 -18.79 -2.03 -6.40
CA ILE A 341 -18.30 -2.74 -5.21
C ILE A 341 -17.86 -4.17 -5.55
N ALA A 342 -18.55 -4.86 -6.45
CA ALA A 342 -18.14 -6.21 -6.88
C ALA A 342 -16.79 -6.19 -7.61
N LEU A 343 -16.60 -5.25 -8.54
CA LEU A 343 -15.34 -5.09 -9.26
C LEU A 343 -14.21 -4.62 -8.35
N ASP A 344 -14.50 -3.71 -7.42
CA ASP A 344 -13.54 -3.21 -6.44
C ASP A 344 -13.05 -4.34 -5.52
N ILE A 345 -13.97 -5.14 -4.96
CA ILE A 345 -13.62 -6.34 -4.18
C ILE A 345 -12.80 -7.32 -5.01
N TYR A 346 -13.14 -7.54 -6.27
CA TYR A 346 -12.40 -8.43 -7.18
C TYR A 346 -10.97 -7.94 -7.37
N VAL A 347 -10.78 -6.71 -7.83
CA VAL A 347 -9.44 -6.14 -8.11
C VAL A 347 -8.59 -6.06 -6.85
N ILE A 348 -9.16 -5.60 -5.73
CA ILE A 348 -8.44 -5.53 -4.46
C ILE A 348 -8.02 -6.94 -3.99
N SER A 349 -8.87 -7.95 -4.18
CA SER A 349 -8.55 -9.34 -3.83
C SER A 349 -7.48 -9.98 -4.72
N SER A 350 -7.22 -9.42 -5.90
CA SER A 350 -6.22 -9.89 -6.85
C SER A 350 -4.80 -9.39 -6.60
N PHE A 351 -4.58 -8.44 -5.69
CA PHE A 351 -3.22 -7.98 -5.37
C PHE A 351 -2.46 -9.00 -4.50
N THR A 352 -1.16 -9.18 -4.78
CA THR A 352 -0.28 -10.12 -4.08
C THR A 352 0.27 -9.57 -2.74
N SER A 353 0.54 -8.26 -2.63
CA SER A 353 0.88 -7.60 -1.36
C SER A 353 -0.37 -7.11 -0.63
N LEU A 354 -0.72 -7.79 0.45
CA LEU A 354 -1.92 -7.48 1.23
C LEU A 354 -1.57 -6.77 2.55
N LEU A 355 -0.52 -5.95 2.51
CA LEU A 355 0.09 -5.36 3.68
C LEU A 355 -0.51 -3.97 3.99
N SER A 356 -1.78 -3.93 4.44
CA SER A 356 -2.32 -2.80 5.24
C SER A 356 -3.42 -3.18 6.23
N TYR A 357 -3.47 -2.55 7.41
CA TYR A 357 -4.59 -2.68 8.35
C TYR A 357 -5.95 -2.38 7.68
N GLY A 358 -6.99 -3.15 8.06
CA GLY A 358 -8.40 -2.96 7.70
C GLY A 358 -8.70 -2.79 6.21
N TRP A 359 -7.80 -3.32 5.36
CA TRP A 359 -7.63 -3.03 3.94
C TRP A 359 -8.08 -1.62 3.56
N ARG A 360 -7.24 -0.64 3.91
CA ARG A 360 -7.35 0.80 3.57
C ARG A 360 -7.83 1.06 2.14
N ALA A 361 -7.58 0.13 1.21
CA ALA A 361 -8.04 0.17 -0.16
C ALA A 361 -9.56 0.23 -0.31
N PHE A 362 -10.37 -0.15 0.68
CA PHE A 362 -11.83 0.00 0.61
C PHE A 362 -12.34 1.36 1.10
N LEU A 363 -11.50 2.20 1.72
CA LEU A 363 -11.96 3.41 2.40
C LEU A 363 -12.70 4.34 1.43
N GLN A 364 -12.13 4.60 0.25
CA GLN A 364 -12.76 5.46 -0.75
C GLN A 364 -14.06 4.87 -1.32
N SER A 365 -14.25 3.55 -1.27
CA SER A 365 -15.46 2.85 -1.70
C SER A 365 -16.62 3.03 -0.71
N TYR A 366 -16.34 3.46 0.53
CA TYR A 366 -17.36 3.70 1.55
C TYR A 366 -18.32 4.83 1.17
N VAL A 367 -17.87 5.74 0.30
CA VAL A 367 -18.74 6.78 -0.28
C VAL A 367 -19.90 6.14 -1.04
N ALA A 368 -19.64 5.09 -1.83
CA ALA A 368 -20.70 4.36 -2.53
C ALA A 368 -21.56 3.55 -1.54
N LEU A 369 -20.94 2.98 -0.50
CA LEU A 369 -21.64 2.21 0.54
C LEU A 369 -22.51 3.06 1.48
N VAL A 370 -22.38 4.40 1.46
CA VAL A 370 -23.20 5.29 2.30
C VAL A 370 -24.69 5.17 2.00
N LEU A 371 -25.06 5.02 0.72
CA LEU A 371 -26.47 4.92 0.30
C LEU A 371 -27.08 3.59 0.78
N PRO A 372 -26.45 2.42 0.53
CA PRO A 372 -26.84 1.17 1.16
C PRO A 372 -26.92 1.22 2.69
N MET A 373 -25.94 1.85 3.36
CA MET A 373 -26.00 2.03 4.81
C MET A 373 -27.24 2.85 5.22
N GLY A 374 -27.54 3.93 4.49
CA GLY A 374 -28.77 4.72 4.68
C GLY A 374 -30.05 3.88 4.53
N VAL A 375 -30.09 2.94 3.58
CA VAL A 375 -31.22 2.00 3.43
C VAL A 375 -31.37 1.11 4.67
N PHE A 376 -30.27 0.62 5.24
CA PHE A 376 -30.30 -0.13 6.49
C PHE A 376 -30.79 0.71 7.66
N ILE A 377 -30.24 1.91 7.84
CA ILE A 377 -30.65 2.80 8.93
C ILE A 377 -32.13 3.20 8.81
N GLN A 378 -32.61 3.51 7.61
CA GLN A 378 -34.02 3.80 7.37
C GLN A 378 -34.92 2.60 7.70
N TRP A 379 -34.51 1.39 7.30
CA TRP A 379 -35.23 0.17 7.63
C TRP A 379 -35.25 -0.07 9.15
N MET A 380 -34.10 0.09 9.82
CA MET A 380 -33.98 -0.06 11.27
C MET A 380 -34.92 0.90 12.01
N LEU A 381 -34.91 2.18 11.64
CA LEU A 381 -35.73 3.23 12.26
C LEU A 381 -37.24 3.09 12.02
N SER A 382 -37.65 2.23 11.08
CA SER A 382 -39.07 1.92 10.83
C SER A 382 -39.60 0.74 11.66
N LYS A 383 -38.78 0.15 12.55
CA LYS A 383 -39.18 -0.97 13.41
C LYS A 383 -39.82 -0.51 14.71
N LYS A 384 -40.37 -1.47 15.46
CA LYS A 384 -40.91 -1.23 16.81
C LYS A 384 -39.78 -0.70 17.74
N PRO A 385 -40.10 0.15 18.73
CA PRO A 385 -39.09 0.76 19.61
C PRO A 385 -38.10 -0.23 20.24
N LEU A 386 -38.57 -1.38 20.73
CA LEU A 386 -37.69 -2.40 21.33
C LEU A 386 -36.66 -2.96 20.33
N THR A 387 -37.06 -3.16 19.07
CA THR A 387 -36.15 -3.60 18.00
C THR A 387 -35.15 -2.51 17.63
N ILE A 388 -35.57 -1.24 17.62
CA ILE A 388 -34.67 -0.10 17.40
C ILE A 388 -33.61 -0.06 18.51
N VAL A 389 -34.02 -0.17 19.78
CA VAL A 389 -33.11 -0.22 20.93
C VAL A 389 -32.11 -1.36 20.81
N GLY A 390 -32.57 -2.57 20.41
CA GLY A 390 -31.71 -3.71 20.11
C GLY A 390 -30.61 -3.39 19.09
N TRP A 391 -30.97 -2.79 17.96
CA TRP A 391 -29.99 -2.40 16.94
C TRP A 391 -29.07 -1.26 17.39
N CYS A 392 -29.60 -0.27 18.11
CA CYS A 392 -28.78 0.80 18.68
C CYS A 392 -27.73 0.23 19.65
N MET A 393 -28.08 -0.74 20.51
CA MET A 393 -27.11 -1.42 21.37
C MET A 393 -26.03 -2.14 20.56
N ILE A 394 -26.40 -2.86 19.49
CA ILE A 394 -25.44 -3.51 18.60
C ILE A 394 -24.48 -2.48 17.98
N LEU A 395 -25.00 -1.37 17.44
CA LEU A 395 -24.19 -0.31 16.86
C LEU A 395 -23.24 0.33 17.90
N VAL A 396 -23.70 0.54 19.13
CA VAL A 396 -22.86 1.05 20.22
C VAL A 396 -21.74 0.06 20.55
N ILE A 397 -22.04 -1.23 20.69
CA ILE A 397 -21.03 -2.28 20.93
C ILE A 397 -19.99 -2.29 19.81
N LEU A 398 -20.42 -2.29 18.55
CA LEU A 398 -19.52 -2.22 17.39
C LEU A 398 -18.68 -0.94 17.39
N GLY A 399 -19.26 0.19 17.79
CA GLY A 399 -18.57 1.47 17.88
C GLY A 399 -17.49 1.47 18.96
N VAL A 400 -17.80 0.93 20.15
CA VAL A 400 -16.83 0.77 21.24
C VAL A 400 -15.67 -0.14 20.82
N ILE A 401 -15.98 -1.28 20.18
CA ILE A 401 -14.95 -2.18 19.64
C ILE A 401 -14.08 -1.45 18.62
N ASN A 402 -14.68 -0.73 17.67
CA ASN A 402 -13.93 -0.04 16.62
C ASN A 402 -13.02 1.06 17.17
N ILE A 403 -13.54 1.93 18.03
CA ILE A 403 -12.78 3.02 18.65
C ILE A 403 -11.64 2.47 19.52
N PHE A 404 -11.91 1.41 20.30
CA PHE A 404 -10.87 0.79 21.12
C PHE A 404 -9.79 0.14 20.25
N GLN A 405 -10.16 -0.56 19.17
CA GLN A 405 -9.19 -1.12 18.23
C GLN A 405 -8.39 -0.03 17.50
N ALA A 406 -9.03 1.08 17.13
CA ALA A 406 -8.34 2.24 16.56
C ALA A 406 -7.22 2.74 17.48
N TRP A 407 -7.52 2.84 18.78
CA TRP A 407 -6.51 3.16 19.79
C TRP A 407 -5.44 2.06 19.91
N GLN A 408 -5.82 0.78 19.92
CA GLN A 408 -4.87 -0.35 19.99
C GLN A 408 -3.86 -0.33 18.84
N ILE A 409 -4.28 0.02 17.63
CA ILE A 409 -3.39 0.15 16.46
C ILE A 409 -2.45 1.33 16.64
N ASN A 410 -2.98 2.48 17.08
CA ASN A 410 -2.17 3.67 17.33
C ASN A 410 -1.10 3.41 18.40
N MET A 411 -1.39 2.54 19.37
CA MET A 411 -0.43 2.09 20.38
C MET A 411 0.46 0.92 19.93
N GLY A 412 0.27 0.38 18.73
CA GLY A 412 1.03 -0.77 18.20
C GLY A 412 0.71 -2.12 18.88
N ILE A 413 -0.41 -2.21 19.60
CA ILE A 413 -0.90 -3.45 20.22
C ILE A 413 -1.43 -4.39 19.14
N ILE A 414 -2.30 -3.87 18.27
CA ILE A 414 -2.64 -4.52 17.00
C ILE A 414 -1.49 -4.22 16.04
N ASP A 415 -0.76 -5.26 15.66
CA ASP A 415 0.41 -5.14 14.80
C ASP A 415 0.02 -4.74 13.37
N GLY A 416 0.83 -3.88 12.77
CA GLY A 416 0.57 -3.31 11.46
C GLY A 416 0.66 -4.30 10.30
N SER A 417 1.27 -5.48 10.44
CA SER A 417 1.51 -6.42 9.32
C SER A 417 1.52 -7.91 9.67
N ARG A 418 1.64 -8.26 10.94
CA ARG A 418 1.95 -9.63 11.42
C ARG A 418 0.80 -10.29 12.20
N MET A 419 -0.38 -9.67 12.21
CA MET A 419 -1.54 -10.18 12.93
C MET A 419 -1.92 -11.61 12.52
N THR A 420 -2.29 -12.42 13.51
CA THR A 420 -2.90 -13.75 13.38
C THR A 420 -4.18 -13.82 14.20
N MET A 421 -5.00 -14.85 14.00
CA MET A 421 -6.20 -15.06 14.82
C MET A 421 -5.85 -15.26 16.31
N LYS A 422 -4.85 -16.10 16.61
CA LYS A 422 -4.40 -16.34 17.99
C LYS A 422 -3.97 -15.05 18.66
N TYR A 423 -3.13 -14.25 17.98
CA TYR A 423 -2.70 -12.97 18.52
C TYR A 423 -3.87 -11.99 18.68
N TYR A 424 -4.73 -11.86 17.67
CA TYR A 424 -5.91 -10.99 17.72
C TYR A 424 -6.80 -11.30 18.94
N VAL A 425 -7.12 -12.58 19.17
CA VAL A 425 -7.92 -13.00 20.34
C VAL A 425 -7.17 -12.70 21.65
N SER A 426 -5.86 -12.92 21.69
CA SER A 426 -5.06 -12.69 22.90
C SER A 426 -5.04 -11.21 23.35
N VAL A 427 -5.14 -10.26 22.41
CA VAL A 427 -5.12 -8.81 22.66
C VAL A 427 -6.50 -8.16 22.54
N PHE A 428 -7.56 -8.90 22.19
CA PHE A 428 -8.89 -8.33 21.95
C PHE A 428 -9.39 -7.54 23.15
N MET A 429 -9.68 -6.25 22.95
CA MET A 429 -10.14 -5.32 23.99
C MET A 429 -9.19 -5.18 25.20
N LYS A 430 -7.88 -5.45 25.04
CA LYS A 430 -6.86 -5.27 26.10
C LYS A 430 -5.97 -4.06 25.86
N LYS A 431 -5.57 -3.39 26.95
CA LYS A 431 -4.66 -2.23 26.93
C LYS A 431 -3.18 -2.58 26.76
N HIS A 432 -2.81 -3.82 27.06
CA HIS A 432 -1.45 -4.32 26.91
C HIS A 432 -1.49 -5.75 26.36
N PRO A 433 -0.56 -6.13 25.46
CA PRO A 433 -0.40 -7.52 25.07
C PRO A 433 -0.03 -8.37 26.31
N PRO A 434 -0.63 -9.56 26.49
CA PRO A 434 -0.20 -10.49 27.53
C PRO A 434 1.28 -10.85 27.37
N GLU A 435 1.91 -11.27 28.47
CA GLU A 435 3.28 -11.77 28.45
C GLU A 435 3.40 -12.92 27.44
N ASN A 436 4.48 -12.91 26.65
CA ASN A 436 4.72 -13.86 25.56
C ASN A 436 3.71 -13.89 24.41
N ALA A 437 2.66 -13.04 24.39
CA ALA A 437 1.67 -13.05 23.31
C ALA A 437 2.27 -12.77 21.92
N LYS A 438 3.37 -11.99 21.86
CA LYS A 438 4.07 -11.66 20.60
C LYS A 438 4.55 -12.90 19.82
N LYS A 439 4.69 -14.06 20.45
CA LYS A 439 5.00 -15.33 19.75
C LYS A 439 3.94 -15.71 18.71
N TYR A 440 2.67 -15.36 18.98
CA TYR A 440 1.56 -15.62 18.08
C TYR A 440 1.54 -14.71 16.84
N LEU A 441 2.39 -13.68 16.77
CA LEU A 441 2.52 -12.87 15.56
C LEU A 441 3.27 -13.66 14.49
N LEU A 442 2.95 -13.41 13.22
CA LEU A 442 3.77 -13.89 12.11
C LEU A 442 5.22 -13.47 12.31
N VAL A 443 6.19 -14.22 11.79
CA VAL A 443 7.60 -13.87 11.89
C VAL A 443 7.88 -12.46 11.35
N GLN A 444 8.74 -11.72 12.03
CA GLN A 444 9.17 -10.40 11.58
C GLN A 444 10.11 -10.55 10.39
N ARG A 445 9.70 -10.01 9.25
CA ARG A 445 10.56 -9.87 8.07
C ARG A 445 11.07 -8.44 8.00
N SER A 446 12.35 -8.27 7.69
CA SER A 446 12.97 -6.96 7.57
C SER A 446 12.44 -6.22 6.35
N ALA A 447 12.00 -4.98 6.54
CA ALA A 447 11.61 -4.09 5.43
C ALA A 447 12.83 -3.40 4.79
N THR A 448 13.99 -3.42 5.44
CA THR A 448 15.22 -2.73 5.01
C THR A 448 16.28 -3.68 4.44
N GLY A 449 15.94 -4.97 4.29
CA GLY A 449 16.72 -5.93 3.51
C GLY A 449 17.90 -6.60 4.23
N ARG A 450 18.20 -6.21 5.48
CA ARG A 450 19.18 -6.90 6.32
C ARG A 450 18.49 -7.77 7.36
N GLU A 451 18.79 -9.05 7.32
CA GLU A 451 18.29 -10.09 8.21
C GLU A 451 19.51 -10.93 8.65
N ASP A 452 19.69 -11.11 9.95
CA ASP A 452 20.77 -11.89 10.54
C ASP A 452 20.12 -12.95 11.45
N LEU A 453 20.46 -14.22 11.26
CA LEU A 453 19.96 -15.30 12.12
C LEU A 453 20.74 -15.28 13.44
N LYS A 454 20.07 -14.85 14.52
CA LYS A 454 20.73 -14.64 15.83
C LYS A 454 20.89 -15.90 16.67
N GLU A 455 19.93 -16.83 16.60
CA GLU A 455 19.88 -18.02 17.47
C GLU A 455 19.65 -19.26 16.60
N THR A 456 20.67 -20.09 16.39
CA THR A 456 20.57 -21.28 15.52
C THR A 456 20.04 -22.52 16.26
N GLU A 457 20.19 -22.59 17.59
CA GLU A 457 19.78 -23.74 18.43
C GLU A 457 18.27 -23.99 18.43
N SER A 458 17.52 -22.93 18.15
CA SER A 458 16.06 -22.89 18.02
C SER A 458 15.54 -23.54 16.73
N TYR A 459 16.42 -24.04 15.86
CA TYR A 459 16.09 -24.51 14.52
C TYR A 459 16.63 -25.91 14.27
N PHE A 460 15.87 -26.71 13.52
CA PHE A 460 16.42 -27.90 12.88
C PHE A 460 17.18 -27.47 11.62
N ASN A 461 18.48 -27.77 11.56
CA ASN A 461 19.32 -27.38 10.44
C ASN A 461 19.84 -28.57 9.62
N HIS A 462 19.90 -28.41 8.30
CA HIS A 462 20.51 -29.39 7.41
C HIS A 462 21.13 -28.70 6.19
N VAL A 463 22.10 -29.37 5.55
CA VAL A 463 22.71 -28.93 4.30
C VAL A 463 21.82 -29.37 3.13
N LEU A 464 21.27 -28.42 2.39
CA LEU A 464 20.42 -28.70 1.23
C LEU A 464 21.25 -28.91 -0.04
N LYS A 465 22.23 -28.04 -0.26
CA LYS A 465 23.15 -28.11 -1.42
C LYS A 465 24.57 -27.79 -1.00
N PHE A 466 25.51 -28.47 -1.63
CA PHE A 466 26.93 -28.28 -1.44
C PHE A 466 27.64 -28.39 -2.79
N TYR A 467 28.57 -27.47 -3.06
CA TYR A 467 29.37 -27.47 -4.27
C TYR A 467 30.82 -27.08 -3.96
N ASP A 468 31.68 -28.07 -4.06
CA ASP A 468 33.13 -28.06 -3.78
C ASP A 468 33.99 -27.99 -5.05
N PHE A 469 33.35 -27.88 -6.22
CA PHE A 469 34.02 -27.83 -7.53
C PHE A 469 34.85 -29.06 -7.94
N GLU A 470 34.78 -30.16 -7.18
CA GLU A 470 35.50 -31.39 -7.50
C GLU A 470 34.90 -32.14 -8.70
N THR A 471 33.59 -31.95 -8.93
CA THR A 471 32.90 -32.50 -10.10
C THR A 471 33.07 -31.56 -11.30
N PRO A 472 33.63 -32.04 -12.43
CA PRO A 472 33.87 -31.21 -13.61
C PRO A 472 32.61 -30.53 -14.11
N ASN A 473 32.66 -29.21 -14.26
CA ASN A 473 31.62 -28.42 -14.91
C ASN A 473 32.18 -27.86 -16.22
N PRO A 474 31.72 -28.36 -17.40
CA PRO A 474 32.23 -27.91 -18.69
C PRO A 474 32.16 -26.39 -18.89
N LYS A 475 31.21 -25.71 -18.24
CA LYS A 475 31.05 -24.25 -18.34
C LYS A 475 32.08 -23.46 -17.51
N LEU A 476 32.74 -24.11 -16.55
CA LEU A 476 33.70 -23.49 -15.62
C LEU A 476 35.13 -23.93 -15.86
N GLN A 477 35.38 -24.87 -16.77
CA GLN A 477 36.65 -25.59 -16.88
C GLN A 477 37.89 -24.69 -17.03
N SER A 478 37.76 -23.55 -17.72
CA SER A 478 38.84 -22.56 -17.89
C SER A 478 39.09 -21.67 -16.67
N HIS A 479 38.27 -21.78 -15.63
CA HIS A 479 38.30 -20.96 -14.42
C HIS A 479 38.41 -21.80 -13.13
N ILE A 480 38.56 -23.12 -13.27
CA ILE A 480 38.91 -23.99 -12.14
C ILE A 480 40.40 -23.85 -11.86
N ASP A 481 40.74 -23.53 -10.62
CA ASP A 481 42.10 -23.43 -10.12
C ASP A 481 42.40 -24.63 -9.20
N SER A 482 43.61 -25.19 -9.30
CA SER A 482 44.06 -26.33 -8.49
C SER A 482 45.27 -26.03 -7.60
N ILE A 483 45.72 -24.77 -7.60
CA ILE A 483 46.90 -24.32 -6.86
C ILE A 483 46.48 -23.78 -5.49
N VAL A 484 45.35 -23.07 -5.42
CA VAL A 484 44.95 -22.31 -4.22
C VAL A 484 43.79 -22.96 -3.45
N SER A 485 43.28 -24.15 -3.84
CA SER A 485 42.05 -24.77 -3.27
C SER A 485 42.02 -24.86 -1.73
N PHE A 486 40.81 -24.77 -1.15
CA PHE A 486 40.62 -24.88 0.29
C PHE A 486 40.46 -26.35 0.70
N SER A 487 39.55 -27.04 0.02
CA SER A 487 39.24 -28.45 0.23
C SER A 487 39.30 -29.18 -1.10
N GLY A 488 39.77 -30.43 -1.09
CA GLY A 488 39.96 -31.16 -2.34
C GLY A 488 41.06 -30.55 -3.21
N ARG A 489 40.92 -30.70 -4.52
CA ARG A 489 41.92 -30.31 -5.53
C ARG A 489 41.54 -29.08 -6.33
N TYR A 490 40.29 -28.62 -6.27
CA TYR A 490 39.78 -27.62 -7.20
C TYR A 490 38.99 -26.52 -6.49
N CYS A 491 39.11 -25.29 -6.95
CA CYS A 491 38.25 -24.18 -6.57
C CYS A 491 37.91 -23.31 -7.78
N LEU A 492 36.92 -22.42 -7.67
CA LEU A 492 36.53 -21.53 -8.77
C LEU A 492 37.20 -20.16 -8.63
N ARG A 493 37.89 -19.71 -9.68
CA ARG A 493 38.39 -18.33 -9.79
C ARG A 493 37.35 -17.43 -10.46
N LEU A 494 36.86 -16.44 -9.73
CA LEU A 494 36.03 -15.36 -10.27
C LEU A 494 36.91 -14.16 -10.66
N ASP A 495 36.65 -13.57 -11.82
CA ASP A 495 37.39 -12.45 -12.37
C ASP A 495 36.51 -11.68 -13.40
N SER A 496 37.11 -10.94 -14.32
CA SER A 496 36.39 -10.18 -15.36
C SER A 496 35.69 -11.05 -16.40
N THR A 497 36.07 -12.31 -16.55
CA THR A 497 35.48 -13.23 -17.52
C THR A 497 34.40 -14.11 -16.90
N ILE A 498 34.50 -14.43 -15.61
CA ILE A 498 33.40 -15.04 -14.85
C ILE A 498 33.14 -14.29 -13.54
N GLU A 499 32.06 -13.51 -13.53
CA GLU A 499 31.69 -12.69 -12.37
C GLU A 499 30.81 -13.44 -11.36
N PHE A 500 30.25 -14.60 -11.73
CA PHE A 500 29.26 -15.32 -10.93
C PHE A 500 29.66 -16.77 -10.71
N THR A 501 29.45 -17.26 -9.49
CA THR A 501 29.40 -18.71 -9.28
C THR A 501 28.14 -19.27 -9.96
N PRO A 502 28.09 -20.58 -10.27
CA PRO A 502 26.83 -21.21 -10.62
C PRO A 502 25.77 -20.93 -9.55
N GLY A 503 24.55 -20.65 -10.01
CA GLY A 503 23.43 -20.48 -9.11
C GLY A 503 22.96 -21.82 -8.59
N LEU A 504 23.00 -21.98 -7.27
CA LEU A 504 22.40 -23.12 -6.60
C LEU A 504 20.89 -22.86 -6.49
N GLU A 505 20.13 -23.49 -7.39
CA GLU A 505 18.67 -23.33 -7.53
C GLU A 505 17.91 -24.49 -6.88
N CYS A 506 16.80 -24.22 -6.19
CA CYS A 506 15.87 -25.21 -5.66
C CYS A 506 14.46 -24.62 -5.65
N THR A 507 13.43 -25.44 -5.51
CA THR A 507 12.07 -24.95 -5.25
C THR A 507 11.82 -24.85 -3.75
N TYR A 508 10.86 -24.03 -3.34
CA TYR A 508 10.47 -23.92 -1.94
C TYR A 508 10.00 -25.27 -1.37
N GLY A 509 9.30 -26.06 -2.19
CA GLY A 509 8.86 -27.42 -1.84
C GLY A 509 10.02 -28.38 -1.56
N ASP A 510 11.17 -28.20 -2.23
CA ASP A 510 12.39 -28.98 -1.95
C ASP A 510 13.01 -28.62 -0.59
N ILE A 511 12.76 -27.40 -0.11
CA ILE A 511 13.33 -26.86 1.13
C ILE A 511 12.49 -27.24 2.34
N SER A 512 11.18 -26.96 2.28
CA SER A 512 10.31 -27.06 3.45
C SER A 512 8.82 -26.95 3.13
N ASN A 513 7.99 -27.61 3.93
CA ASN A 513 6.53 -27.38 3.98
C ASN A 513 6.12 -26.28 4.97
N ARG A 514 7.07 -25.60 5.63
CA ARG A 514 6.80 -24.53 6.60
C ARG A 514 6.52 -23.21 5.90
N LYS A 515 5.77 -22.32 6.58
CA LYS A 515 5.43 -20.97 6.07
C LYS A 515 6.63 -20.02 5.96
N TRP A 516 7.76 -20.37 6.55
CA TRP A 516 9.02 -19.65 6.45
C TRP A 516 10.14 -20.53 6.98
N VAL A 517 11.35 -20.28 6.49
CA VAL A 517 12.61 -20.87 6.94
C VAL A 517 13.71 -19.83 6.82
N TRP A 518 14.86 -20.08 7.45
CA TRP A 518 16.07 -19.35 7.11
C TRP A 518 16.93 -20.18 6.17
N ILE A 519 17.60 -19.48 5.27
CA ILE A 519 18.58 -20.03 4.35
C ILE A 519 19.88 -19.31 4.59
N ARG A 520 20.95 -20.06 4.82
CA ARG A 520 22.31 -19.54 4.89
C ARG A 520 23.07 -19.98 3.65
N LEU A 521 23.43 -19.00 2.82
CA LEU A 521 24.47 -19.20 1.81
C LEU A 521 25.82 -18.98 2.49
N SER A 522 26.69 -20.00 2.53
CA SER A 522 28.06 -19.85 3.01
C SER A 522 29.07 -20.34 1.99
N ALA A 523 30.30 -19.84 2.08
CA ALA A 523 31.40 -20.24 1.22
C ALA A 523 32.76 -19.95 1.88
N ARG A 524 33.79 -20.58 1.36
CA ARG A 524 35.19 -20.20 1.55
C ARG A 524 35.59 -19.25 0.43
N VAL A 525 36.18 -18.12 0.78
CA VAL A 525 36.63 -17.12 -0.20
C VAL A 525 38.08 -16.71 0.05
N TYR A 526 38.87 -16.64 -1.01
CA TYR A 526 40.25 -16.17 -1.01
C TYR A 526 40.34 -14.93 -1.91
N PRO A 527 40.33 -13.71 -1.34
CA PRO A 527 40.59 -12.50 -2.09
C PRO A 527 42.09 -12.34 -2.33
N ALA A 528 42.51 -12.32 -3.59
CA ALA A 528 43.93 -12.16 -3.97
C ALA A 528 44.49 -10.76 -3.66
N GLN A 529 43.62 -9.79 -3.40
CA GLN A 529 43.97 -8.40 -3.09
C GLN A 529 43.02 -7.81 -2.04
N PRO A 530 43.41 -6.75 -1.32
CA PRO A 530 42.51 -5.99 -0.47
C PRO A 530 41.29 -5.51 -1.25
N LEU A 531 40.09 -5.75 -0.70
CA LEU A 531 38.83 -5.35 -1.32
C LEU A 531 38.50 -3.91 -0.89
N GLU A 532 39.05 -2.91 -1.57
CA GLU A 532 38.64 -1.51 -1.35
C GLU A 532 37.17 -1.32 -1.77
N GLY A 533 36.35 -0.72 -0.89
CA GLY A 533 35.07 -0.12 -1.31
C GLY A 533 34.01 -1.04 -1.93
N SER A 534 34.00 -2.35 -1.62
CA SER A 534 32.95 -3.35 -1.89
C SER A 534 32.67 -3.76 -3.33
N SER A 535 32.58 -5.08 -3.58
CA SER A 535 32.05 -5.58 -4.85
C SER A 535 31.66 -7.07 -4.87
N VAL A 536 32.22 -7.91 -3.99
CA VAL A 536 31.82 -9.33 -3.94
C VAL A 536 30.63 -9.51 -2.98
N LEU A 537 29.55 -10.08 -3.50
CA LEU A 537 28.27 -10.22 -2.82
C LEU A 537 27.90 -11.70 -2.71
N LEU A 538 27.51 -12.14 -1.51
CA LEU A 538 26.70 -13.33 -1.34
C LEU A 538 25.24 -12.94 -1.61
N VAL A 539 24.58 -13.63 -2.53
CA VAL A 539 23.25 -13.26 -3.02
C VAL A 539 22.31 -14.44 -2.83
N THR A 540 21.14 -14.16 -2.27
CA THR A 540 20.00 -15.09 -2.27
C THR A 540 18.74 -14.34 -2.68
N HIS A 541 17.98 -14.92 -3.61
CA HIS A 541 16.69 -14.40 -4.01
C HIS A 541 15.62 -15.49 -4.21
N ALA A 542 14.37 -15.13 -3.95
CA ALA A 542 13.21 -15.93 -4.31
C ALA A 542 12.68 -15.48 -5.68
N ILE A 543 12.36 -16.43 -6.55
CA ILE A 543 12.00 -16.27 -7.95
C ILE A 543 10.60 -16.83 -8.17
N ARG A 544 9.79 -16.10 -8.91
CA ARG A 544 8.49 -16.55 -9.42
C ARG A 544 8.32 -16.05 -10.84
N ASN A 545 7.90 -16.93 -11.75
CA ASN A 545 7.71 -16.60 -13.17
C ASN A 545 8.94 -15.90 -13.78
N GLY A 546 10.14 -16.36 -13.40
CA GLY A 546 11.42 -15.78 -13.85
C GLY A 546 11.81 -14.43 -13.22
N GLN A 547 11.00 -13.87 -12.30
CA GLN A 547 11.28 -12.60 -11.63
C GLN A 547 11.58 -12.76 -10.14
N ALA A 548 12.59 -12.06 -9.65
CA ALA A 548 13.00 -12.12 -8.24
C ALA A 548 12.08 -11.27 -7.34
N TYR A 549 11.26 -11.91 -6.51
CA TYR A 549 10.27 -11.22 -5.67
C TYR A 549 10.75 -10.86 -4.25
N LYS A 550 11.85 -11.44 -3.81
CA LYS A 550 12.65 -10.97 -2.66
C LYS A 550 14.12 -11.19 -3.01
N TYR A 551 14.92 -10.13 -2.94
CA TYR A 551 16.35 -10.16 -3.22
C TYR A 551 17.10 -9.59 -2.02
N THR A 552 18.11 -10.32 -1.56
CA THR A 552 19.02 -9.85 -0.50
C THR A 552 20.44 -10.19 -0.88
N ALA A 553 21.36 -9.31 -0.48
CA ALA A 553 22.78 -9.53 -0.71
C ALA A 553 23.58 -9.01 0.47
N ARG A 554 24.66 -9.74 0.79
CA ARG A 554 25.65 -9.30 1.78
C ARG A 554 27.01 -9.16 1.13
N LYS A 555 27.69 -8.07 1.48
CA LYS A 555 29.07 -7.82 1.08
C LYS A 555 29.99 -8.72 1.92
N ILE A 556 30.93 -9.42 1.28
CA ILE A 556 31.96 -10.14 2.03
C ILE A 556 32.89 -9.19 2.79
N ALA A 557 33.01 -7.94 2.34
CA ALA A 557 33.76 -6.89 3.02
C ALA A 557 33.03 -6.32 4.26
N ASP A 558 31.93 -6.93 4.71
CA ASP A 558 31.32 -6.59 5.99
C ASP A 558 32.33 -6.82 7.13
N THR A 559 32.44 -5.84 8.02
CA THR A 559 33.36 -5.86 9.16
C THR A 559 33.24 -7.11 10.03
N LEU A 560 32.06 -7.75 10.04
CA LEU A 560 31.78 -9.01 10.73
C LEU A 560 32.78 -10.13 10.39
N PHE A 561 33.22 -10.21 9.13
CA PHE A 561 34.03 -11.34 8.66
C PHE A 561 35.52 -11.16 8.94
N HIS A 562 35.96 -9.96 9.30
CA HIS A 562 37.38 -9.63 9.51
C HIS A 562 38.28 -10.18 8.39
N LEU A 563 37.89 -9.95 7.13
CA LEU A 563 38.54 -10.54 5.96
C LEU A 563 40.04 -10.26 5.92
N LYS A 564 40.82 -11.32 5.68
CA LYS A 564 42.26 -11.26 5.46
C LYS A 564 42.58 -11.55 3.99
N PRO A 565 43.14 -10.60 3.23
CA PRO A 565 43.65 -10.85 1.88
C PRO A 565 44.69 -11.97 1.87
N ASN A 566 44.76 -12.69 0.76
CA ASN A 566 45.67 -13.82 0.57
C ASN A 566 45.51 -14.96 1.60
N GLN A 567 44.30 -15.11 2.15
CA GLN A 567 43.94 -16.20 3.05
C GLN A 567 42.52 -16.68 2.75
N TRP A 568 42.23 -17.93 3.09
CA TRP A 568 40.87 -18.46 3.04
C TRP A 568 40.03 -17.92 4.20
N ASN A 569 38.93 -17.27 3.86
CA ASN A 569 38.00 -16.69 4.82
C ASN A 569 36.65 -17.42 4.75
N TYR A 570 35.99 -17.60 5.89
CA TYR A 570 34.60 -18.08 5.94
C TYR A 570 33.65 -16.90 5.87
N VAL A 571 32.73 -16.93 4.94
CA VAL A 571 31.71 -15.89 4.76
C VAL A 571 30.34 -16.52 4.63
N TRP A 572 29.32 -15.82 5.12
CA TRP A 572 27.94 -16.31 5.05
C TRP A 572 26.93 -15.18 4.86
N HIS A 573 25.75 -15.53 4.36
CA HIS A 573 24.63 -14.64 4.18
C HIS A 573 23.34 -15.34 4.59
N ASP A 574 22.69 -14.76 5.59
CA ASP A 574 21.39 -15.23 6.08
C ASP A 574 20.25 -14.58 5.30
N TYR A 575 19.28 -15.41 4.95
CA TYR A 575 18.10 -15.03 4.19
C TYR A 575 16.87 -15.66 4.83
N MET A 576 15.99 -14.84 5.41
CA MET A 576 14.67 -15.34 5.80
C MET A 576 13.84 -15.46 4.53
N THR A 577 13.19 -16.60 4.32
CA THR A 577 12.31 -16.71 3.14
C THR A 577 11.14 -15.72 3.22
N PRO A 578 10.68 -15.19 2.07
CA PRO A 578 9.42 -14.47 2.04
C PRO A 578 8.29 -15.41 2.45
N GLU A 579 7.07 -14.88 2.63
CA GLU A 579 5.92 -15.77 2.79
C GLU A 579 5.72 -16.53 1.47
N PRO A 580 5.94 -17.85 1.43
CA PRO A 580 5.93 -18.61 0.20
C PRO A 580 4.53 -18.57 -0.36
N ILE A 581 4.44 -18.19 -1.64
CA ILE A 581 3.14 -18.07 -2.30
C ILE A 581 2.82 -19.40 -3.01
N SER A 582 3.82 -20.20 -3.37
CA SER A 582 3.70 -21.57 -3.90
C SER A 582 4.90 -22.42 -3.49
N ALA A 583 4.72 -23.73 -3.41
CA ALA A 583 5.83 -24.69 -3.28
C ALA A 583 6.76 -24.65 -4.52
N GLU A 584 6.26 -24.19 -5.66
CA GLU A 584 7.02 -24.06 -6.92
C GLU A 584 7.90 -22.79 -6.97
N ASP A 585 7.80 -21.90 -5.97
CA ASP A 585 8.64 -20.69 -5.94
C ASP A 585 10.11 -21.08 -5.88
N GLY A 586 10.90 -20.60 -6.85
CA GLY A 586 12.32 -20.89 -6.91
C GLY A 586 13.11 -20.11 -5.84
N ILE A 587 14.12 -20.71 -5.26
CA ILE A 587 15.16 -20.04 -4.49
C ILE A 587 16.48 -20.26 -5.21
N LYS A 588 17.23 -19.17 -5.42
CA LYS A 588 18.55 -19.21 -6.05
C LYS A 588 19.56 -18.45 -5.21
N SER A 589 20.70 -19.09 -4.96
CA SER A 589 21.81 -18.50 -4.22
C SER A 589 23.11 -18.59 -5.00
N TYR A 590 23.92 -17.54 -4.98
CA TYR A 590 25.19 -17.45 -5.71
C TYR A 590 26.10 -16.34 -5.14
N ILE A 591 27.36 -16.34 -5.54
CA ILE A 591 28.30 -15.25 -5.25
C ILE A 591 28.52 -14.43 -6.52
N TRP A 592 28.50 -13.11 -6.39
CA TRP A 592 28.71 -12.15 -7.48
C TRP A 592 29.91 -11.27 -7.20
N ASN A 593 30.96 -11.39 -8.01
CA ASN A 593 32.13 -10.54 -8.01
C ASN A 593 31.96 -9.33 -8.92
N ARG A 594 31.49 -8.20 -8.36
CA ARG A 594 31.38 -6.93 -9.12
C ARG A 594 32.72 -6.24 -9.36
N ASN A 595 33.79 -6.66 -8.68
CA ASN A 595 35.09 -6.00 -8.75
C ASN A 595 35.84 -6.42 -10.00
N LYS A 596 35.51 -7.61 -10.52
CA LYS A 596 36.20 -8.26 -11.62
C LYS A 596 37.67 -8.61 -11.31
N ASN A 597 38.19 -8.23 -10.14
CA ASN A 597 39.48 -8.67 -9.61
C ASN A 597 39.42 -10.16 -9.20
N PRO A 598 40.52 -10.91 -9.31
CA PRO A 598 40.56 -12.33 -8.95
C PRO A 598 40.14 -12.59 -7.49
N VAL A 599 39.12 -13.43 -7.33
CA VAL A 599 38.67 -13.98 -6.04
C VAL A 599 38.41 -15.46 -6.23
N PHE A 600 39.03 -16.30 -5.41
CA PHE A 600 38.79 -17.74 -5.44
C PHE A 600 37.68 -18.09 -4.46
N VAL A 601 36.83 -19.03 -4.87
CA VAL A 601 35.66 -19.47 -4.12
C VAL A 601 35.68 -20.98 -4.06
N ASP A 602 35.43 -21.51 -2.88
CA ASP A 602 35.37 -22.94 -2.60
C ASP A 602 34.26 -23.23 -1.58
N ASP A 603 33.85 -24.49 -1.45
CA ASP A 603 32.88 -24.97 -0.43
C ASP A 603 31.56 -24.16 -0.37
N ILE A 604 30.90 -23.94 -1.51
CA ILE A 604 29.62 -23.22 -1.51
C ILE A 604 28.54 -24.12 -0.90
N ARG A 605 27.88 -23.64 0.15
CA ARG A 605 26.86 -24.38 0.88
C ARG A 605 25.58 -23.58 1.03
N ILE A 606 24.45 -24.26 0.83
CA ILE A 606 23.12 -23.79 1.25
C ILE A 606 22.70 -24.62 2.45
N GLU A 607 22.57 -23.96 3.59
CA GLU A 607 22.03 -24.55 4.81
C GLU A 607 20.62 -24.01 5.06
N VAL A 608 19.71 -24.89 5.44
CA VAL A 608 18.32 -24.55 5.76
C VAL A 608 18.15 -24.68 7.26
N PHE A 609 17.54 -23.68 7.89
CA PHE A 609 17.17 -23.69 9.30
C PHE A 609 15.65 -23.59 9.39
N GLU A 610 15.02 -24.73 9.71
CA GLU A 610 13.58 -24.84 9.93
C GLU A 610 13.23 -24.55 11.39
N PRO A 611 12.27 -23.65 11.67
CA PRO A 611 11.90 -23.38 13.05
C PRO A 611 11.31 -24.64 13.71
N LEU A 612 11.73 -24.93 14.95
CA LEU A 612 11.14 -26.01 15.73
C LEU A 612 9.67 -25.67 16.09
N SER A 613 8.84 -26.69 16.32
CA SER A 613 7.40 -26.54 16.62
C SER A 613 7.09 -25.63 17.81
N SER A 614 8.03 -25.47 18.75
CA SER A 614 7.96 -24.54 19.89
C SER A 614 7.94 -23.05 19.48
N ILE A 615 8.34 -22.71 18.25
CA ILE A 615 8.48 -21.36 17.71
C ILE A 615 7.38 -21.04 16.67
N ILE A 616 6.61 -22.06 16.27
CA ILE A 616 5.64 -21.98 15.16
C ILE A 616 4.26 -21.46 15.60
N GLU A 617 3.96 -21.44 16.91
CA GLU A 617 2.60 -21.22 17.43
C GLU A 617 1.99 -19.82 17.26
#